data_AF-A0A2E9NUB3-F1
#
_entry.id   AF-A0A2E9NUB3-F1
#
_cell.length_a   1.000
_cell.length_b   1.000
_cell.length_c   1.000
_cell.angle_alpha   90.00
_cell.angle_beta   90.00
_cell.angle_gamma   90.00
#
_symmetry.space_group_name_H-M   'P 1'
#
loop_
_entity.id
_entity.type
_entity.pdbx_description
1 polymer ?
#
loop_
_entity_poly.entity_id
_entity_poly.type
_entity_poly.pdbx_seq_one_letter_code
_entity_poly.pdbx_strand_id
1 'polypeptide(L)'
;MSFIESAKRTIQLESEAVAQLIEQLSESFNHACEICLACQGRIVVTGMGKSGHIGSKIAATLASTGTPAFFMHPAEASHGDLGMLTSKDVVLALSNSGHSSEIVMLLPLIQRIGTSLVSITRDPNSTLGKASDAHLLVSVPEEACPLNLAPTSSTTAALVMGDALAIALLEA
;
A
#
# COMPACT_ATOMS: atom_id res chain seq x y z
N MET A 1 24.23 -10.97 -22.17
CA MET A 1 23.60 -9.73 -21.69
C MET A 1 24.64 -8.97 -20.87
N SER A 2 24.93 -7.73 -21.22
CA SER A 2 25.81 -6.85 -20.42
C SER A 2 25.08 -6.29 -19.19
N PHE A 3 25.81 -5.79 -18.20
CA PHE A 3 25.20 -5.14 -17.03
C PHE A 3 24.35 -3.93 -17.41
N ILE A 4 24.75 -3.16 -18.43
CA ILE A 4 23.98 -2.02 -18.94
C ILE A 4 22.67 -2.48 -19.58
N GLU A 5 22.70 -3.56 -20.36
CA GLU A 5 21.48 -4.13 -20.94
C GLU A 5 20.52 -4.60 -19.84
N SER A 6 21.04 -5.25 -18.79
CA SER A 6 20.22 -5.68 -17.65
C SER A 6 19.58 -4.48 -16.95
N ALA A 7 20.35 -3.42 -16.67
CA ALA A 7 19.84 -2.22 -16.02
C ALA A 7 18.78 -1.52 -16.88
N LYS A 8 19.02 -1.38 -18.20
CA LYS A 8 18.04 -0.82 -19.13
C LYS A 8 16.75 -1.62 -19.15
N ARG A 9 16.83 -2.96 -19.19
CA ARG A 9 15.65 -3.83 -19.11
C ARG A 9 14.88 -3.59 -17.80
N THR A 10 15.57 -3.55 -16.65
CA THR A 10 14.95 -3.30 -15.36
C THR A 10 14.22 -1.96 -15.32
N ILE A 11 14.88 -0.88 -15.74
CA ILE A 11 14.28 0.46 -15.79
C ILE A 11 13.06 0.48 -16.70
N GLN A 12 13.14 -0.18 -17.87
CA GLN A 12 12.02 -0.25 -18.80
C GLN A 12 10.81 -0.96 -18.19
N LEU A 13 11.00 -2.12 -17.56
CA LEU A 13 9.93 -2.88 -16.92
C LEU A 13 9.28 -2.11 -15.76
N GLU A 14 10.07 -1.43 -14.93
CA GLU A 14 9.52 -0.62 -13.85
C GLU A 14 8.78 0.62 -14.38
N SER A 15 9.29 1.25 -15.44
CA SER A 15 8.61 2.37 -16.10
C SER A 15 7.27 1.95 -16.71
N GLU A 16 7.20 0.79 -17.33
CA GLU A 16 5.96 0.23 -17.87
C GLU A 16 4.96 -0.10 -16.77
N ALA A 17 5.43 -0.70 -15.66
CA ALA A 17 4.59 -0.98 -14.50
C ALA A 17 3.99 0.31 -13.90
N VAL A 18 4.77 1.39 -13.82
CA VAL A 18 4.29 2.69 -13.35
C VAL A 18 3.29 3.30 -14.34
N ALA A 19 3.57 3.26 -15.64
CA ALA A 19 2.68 3.81 -16.67
C ALA A 19 1.29 3.15 -16.65
N GLN A 20 1.23 1.84 -16.39
CA GLN A 20 -0.02 1.09 -16.30
C GLN A 20 -0.91 1.49 -15.11
N LEU A 21 -0.36 2.14 -14.07
CA LEU A 21 -1.18 2.59 -12.94
C LEU A 21 -2.28 3.57 -13.37
N ILE A 22 -2.04 4.36 -14.43
CA ILE A 22 -3.01 5.32 -14.95
C ILE A 22 -4.32 4.62 -15.33
N GLU A 23 -4.23 3.45 -15.97
CA GLU A 23 -5.39 2.65 -16.39
C GLU A 23 -6.03 1.87 -15.22
N GLN A 24 -5.31 1.71 -14.11
CA GLN A 24 -5.80 1.01 -12.91
C GLN A 24 -6.51 1.94 -11.92
N LEU A 25 -6.41 3.26 -12.11
CA LEU A 25 -7.20 4.22 -11.35
C LEU A 25 -8.69 4.03 -11.65
N SER A 26 -9.47 3.96 -10.58
CA SER A 26 -10.92 3.76 -10.63
C SER A 26 -11.58 4.56 -9.52
N GLU A 27 -12.91 4.50 -9.43
CA GLU A 27 -13.66 5.14 -8.32
C GLU A 27 -13.20 4.68 -6.93
N SER A 28 -12.59 3.48 -6.82
CA SER A 28 -11.99 3.01 -5.58
C SER A 28 -10.85 3.92 -5.09
N PHE A 29 -10.13 4.58 -6.00
CA PHE A 29 -9.11 5.57 -5.64
C PHE A 29 -9.75 6.82 -5.03
N ASN A 30 -10.82 7.35 -5.64
CA ASN A 30 -11.58 8.47 -5.07
C ASN A 30 -12.11 8.11 -3.69
N HIS A 31 -12.69 6.91 -3.53
CA HIS A 31 -13.20 6.44 -2.25
C HIS A 31 -12.11 6.31 -1.18
N ALA A 32 -10.92 5.83 -1.55
CA ALA A 32 -9.77 5.80 -0.65
C ALA A 32 -9.36 7.21 -0.19
N CYS A 33 -9.36 8.19 -1.10
CA CYS A 33 -9.09 9.59 -0.76
C CYS A 33 -10.15 10.14 0.21
N GLU A 34 -11.44 9.90 -0.04
CA GLU A 34 -12.54 10.32 0.84
C GLU A 34 -12.40 9.73 2.25
N ILE A 35 -12.11 8.43 2.36
CA ILE A 35 -11.86 7.76 3.65
C ILE A 35 -10.68 8.43 4.37
N CYS A 36 -9.59 8.70 3.66
CA CYS A 36 -8.39 9.32 4.22
C CYS A 36 -8.64 10.78 4.66
N LEU A 37 -9.39 11.58 3.89
CA LEU A 37 -9.77 12.95 4.24
C LEU A 37 -10.71 13.01 5.45
N ALA A 38 -11.59 12.01 5.58
CA ALA A 38 -12.50 11.89 6.73
C ALA A 38 -11.80 11.40 8.02
N CYS A 39 -10.53 10.98 7.93
CA CYS A 39 -9.77 10.48 9.07
C CYS A 39 -9.62 11.55 10.16
N GLN A 40 -10.06 11.24 11.38
CA GLN A 40 -9.96 12.15 12.55
C GLN A 40 -8.75 11.87 13.43
N GLY A 41 -8.13 10.70 13.25
CA GLY A 41 -6.90 10.29 13.91
C GLY A 41 -5.73 10.41 12.93
N ARG A 42 -5.11 9.28 12.61
CA ARG A 42 -3.96 9.17 11.70
C ARG A 42 -4.16 8.04 10.71
N ILE A 43 -3.48 8.14 9.57
CA ILE A 43 -3.32 7.00 8.67
C ILE A 43 -2.22 6.09 9.21
N VAL A 44 -2.58 4.88 9.60
CA VAL A 44 -1.65 3.84 10.05
C VAL A 44 -1.29 2.96 8.88
N VAL A 45 -0.08 3.15 8.35
CA VAL A 45 0.41 2.39 7.20
C VAL A 45 1.06 1.09 7.69
N THR A 46 0.74 -0.04 7.09
CA THR A 46 1.29 -1.33 7.50
C THR A 46 1.64 -2.22 6.31
N GLY A 47 2.67 -3.06 6.44
CA GLY A 47 3.14 -3.94 5.39
C GLY A 47 4.29 -4.83 5.84
N MET A 48 4.47 -6.00 5.20
CA MET A 48 5.57 -6.93 5.49
C MET A 48 6.72 -6.77 4.49
N GLY A 49 7.95 -7.00 4.95
CA GLY A 49 9.14 -7.06 4.10
C GLY A 49 9.32 -5.81 3.23
N LYS A 50 9.49 -5.99 1.92
CA LYS A 50 9.68 -4.87 0.98
C LYS A 50 8.45 -3.95 0.89
N SER A 51 7.24 -4.50 0.98
CA SER A 51 6.02 -3.69 1.10
C SER A 51 6.00 -2.86 2.38
N GLY A 52 6.58 -3.37 3.48
CA GLY A 52 6.76 -2.61 4.71
C GLY A 52 7.69 -1.40 4.53
N HIS A 53 8.83 -1.57 3.86
CA HIS A 53 9.74 -0.44 3.57
C HIS A 53 9.07 0.63 2.69
N ILE A 54 8.33 0.22 1.66
CA ILE A 54 7.56 1.16 0.84
C ILE A 54 6.47 1.84 1.66
N GLY A 55 5.74 1.09 2.50
CA GLY A 55 4.75 1.65 3.42
C GLY A 55 5.34 2.69 4.37
N SER A 56 6.56 2.47 4.87
CA SER A 56 7.26 3.46 5.70
C SER A 56 7.58 4.76 4.95
N LYS A 57 7.96 4.67 3.67
CA LYS A 57 8.15 5.86 2.82
C LYS A 57 6.82 6.57 2.62
N ILE A 58 5.76 5.84 2.26
CA ILE A 58 4.41 6.41 2.03
C ILE A 58 3.91 7.14 3.27
N ALA A 59 4.05 6.54 4.46
CA ALA A 59 3.69 7.19 5.72
C ALA A 59 4.43 8.51 5.93
N ALA A 60 5.74 8.54 5.65
CA ALA A 60 6.53 9.76 5.75
C ALA A 60 6.09 10.83 4.72
N THR A 61 5.76 10.41 3.49
CA THR A 61 5.25 11.32 2.45
C THR A 61 3.90 11.92 2.86
N LEU A 62 2.92 11.10 3.25
CA LEU A 62 1.62 11.55 3.76
C LEU A 62 1.78 12.58 4.90
N ALA A 63 2.62 12.26 5.90
CA ALA A 63 2.88 13.15 7.02
C ALA A 63 3.50 14.48 6.58
N SER A 64 4.44 14.46 5.63
CA SER A 64 5.09 15.67 5.11
C SER A 64 4.20 16.51 4.19
N THR A 65 3.14 15.91 3.61
CA THR A 65 2.15 16.59 2.78
C THR A 65 0.87 16.95 3.53
N GLY A 66 0.89 16.92 4.88
CA GLY A 66 -0.21 17.44 5.70
C GLY A 66 -1.25 16.40 6.13
N THR A 67 -1.09 15.13 5.77
CA THR A 67 -1.95 14.03 6.23
C THR A 67 -1.27 13.25 7.36
N PRO A 68 -1.68 13.39 8.64
CA PRO A 68 -1.01 12.72 9.76
C PRO A 68 -0.93 11.21 9.56
N ALA A 69 0.27 10.65 9.45
CA ALA A 69 0.49 9.24 9.17
C ALA A 69 1.74 8.69 9.85
N PHE A 70 1.75 7.39 10.13
CA PHE A 70 2.94 6.67 10.61
C PHE A 70 2.91 5.22 10.16
N PHE A 71 4.08 4.56 10.18
CA PHE A 71 4.21 3.15 9.85
C PHE A 71 4.16 2.27 11.10
N MET A 72 3.44 1.16 11.01
CA MET A 72 3.35 0.12 12.04
C MET A 72 3.68 -1.24 11.41
N HIS A 73 4.69 -1.93 11.93
CA HIS A 73 5.03 -3.26 11.44
C HIS A 73 3.98 -4.30 11.91
N PRO A 74 3.43 -5.16 11.03
CA PRO A 74 2.36 -6.10 11.40
C PRO A 74 2.70 -7.05 12.56
N ALA A 75 3.96 -7.48 12.64
CA ALA A 75 4.44 -8.34 13.72
C ALA A 75 4.43 -7.63 15.09
N GLU A 76 4.75 -6.34 15.14
CA GLU A 76 4.75 -5.56 16.38
C GLU A 76 3.33 -5.31 16.87
N ALA A 77 2.41 -5.04 15.93
CA ALA A 77 0.99 -4.93 16.21
C ALA A 77 0.50 -6.17 16.99
N SER A 78 0.74 -7.37 16.46
CA SER A 78 0.29 -8.64 17.04
C SER A 78 0.82 -8.92 18.47
N HIS A 79 1.86 -8.21 18.93
CA HIS A 79 2.51 -8.42 20.22
C HIS A 79 2.28 -7.31 21.26
N GLY A 80 1.41 -6.32 20.99
CA GLY A 80 0.97 -5.35 22.01
C GLY A 80 0.79 -3.92 21.50
N ASP A 81 1.38 -3.57 20.35
CA ASP A 81 1.32 -2.21 19.78
C ASP A 81 -0.03 -1.88 19.13
N LEU A 82 -0.96 -2.84 19.10
CA LEU A 82 -2.35 -2.63 18.68
C LEU A 82 -3.10 -1.61 19.52
N GLY A 83 -2.63 -1.28 20.73
CA GLY A 83 -3.15 -0.16 21.51
C GLY A 83 -2.96 1.21 20.84
N MET A 84 -2.13 1.30 19.80
CA MET A 84 -1.93 2.53 19.02
C MET A 84 -3.03 2.79 17.99
N LEU A 85 -3.83 1.78 17.63
CA LEU A 85 -4.96 1.91 16.72
C LEU A 85 -6.23 2.27 17.49
N THR A 86 -6.94 3.27 17.00
CA THR A 86 -8.22 3.73 17.51
C THR A 86 -9.27 3.73 16.41
N SER A 87 -10.55 3.82 16.77
CA SER A 87 -11.65 3.92 15.81
C SER A 87 -11.64 5.23 15.00
N LYS A 88 -10.76 6.18 15.32
CA LYS A 88 -10.59 7.44 14.60
C LYS A 88 -9.53 7.38 13.51
N ASP A 89 -8.68 6.35 13.55
CA ASP A 89 -7.61 6.14 12.59
C ASP A 89 -8.16 5.52 11.30
N VAL A 90 -7.33 5.47 10.27
CA VAL A 90 -7.54 4.69 9.04
C VAL A 90 -6.34 3.79 8.83
N VAL A 91 -6.56 2.52 8.51
CA VAL A 91 -5.47 1.58 8.19
C VAL A 91 -5.22 1.58 6.68
N LEU A 92 -3.98 1.83 6.28
CA LEU A 92 -3.51 1.63 4.90
C LEU A 92 -2.60 0.41 4.83
N ALA A 93 -3.12 -0.72 4.34
CA ALA A 93 -2.41 -2.00 4.33
C ALA A 93 -1.81 -2.33 2.96
N LEU A 94 -0.50 -2.56 2.91
CA LEU A 94 0.22 -2.94 1.70
C LEU A 94 0.56 -4.43 1.71
N SER A 95 0.06 -5.16 0.72
CA SER A 95 0.42 -6.56 0.49
C SER A 95 0.28 -6.89 -0.98
N ASN A 96 1.40 -7.04 -1.70
CA ASN A 96 1.35 -7.37 -3.14
C ASN A 96 0.46 -8.59 -3.41
N SER A 97 0.61 -9.66 -2.63
CA SER A 97 -0.23 -10.87 -2.75
C SER A 97 -1.66 -10.69 -2.25
N GLY A 98 -1.92 -9.72 -1.37
CA GLY A 98 -3.17 -9.61 -0.59
C GLY A 98 -3.48 -10.76 0.38
N HIS A 99 -2.55 -11.68 0.61
CA HIS A 99 -2.73 -12.89 1.44
C HIS A 99 -1.67 -13.04 2.54
N SER A 100 -0.85 -12.03 2.80
CA SER A 100 0.20 -12.10 3.83
C SER A 100 -0.41 -12.39 5.20
N SER A 101 0.00 -13.50 5.82
CA SER A 101 -0.58 -14.01 7.08
C SER A 101 -0.60 -12.95 8.18
N GLU A 102 0.49 -12.21 8.33
CA GLU A 102 0.69 -11.20 9.36
C GLU A 102 -0.29 -10.05 9.22
N ILE A 103 -0.69 -9.71 7.99
CA ILE A 103 -1.66 -8.64 7.73
C ILE A 103 -3.09 -9.19 7.83
N VAL A 104 -3.34 -10.39 7.30
CA VAL A 104 -4.64 -11.05 7.38
C VAL A 104 -5.06 -11.30 8.83
N MET A 105 -4.10 -11.64 9.71
CA MET A 105 -4.35 -11.81 11.14
C MET A 105 -4.80 -10.53 11.85
N LEU A 106 -4.55 -9.33 11.27
CA LEU A 106 -5.01 -8.06 11.82
C LEU A 106 -6.49 -7.77 11.47
N LEU A 107 -7.04 -8.40 10.43
CA LEU A 107 -8.38 -8.08 9.92
C LEU A 107 -9.50 -8.20 10.97
N PRO A 108 -9.58 -9.29 11.77
CA PRO A 108 -10.64 -9.40 12.79
C PRO A 108 -10.57 -8.28 13.83
N LEU A 109 -9.35 -7.78 14.10
CA LEU A 109 -9.15 -6.72 15.06
C LEU A 109 -9.49 -5.35 14.48
N ILE A 110 -9.06 -5.06 13.25
CA ILE A 110 -9.43 -3.85 12.51
C ILE A 110 -10.96 -3.70 12.49
N GLN A 111 -11.66 -4.79 12.17
CA GLN A 111 -13.13 -4.86 12.22
C GLN A 111 -13.69 -4.61 13.63
N ARG A 112 -13.09 -5.19 14.67
CA ARG A 112 -13.52 -4.99 16.06
C ARG A 112 -13.32 -3.55 16.55
N ILE A 113 -12.22 -2.90 16.14
CA ILE A 113 -11.94 -1.49 16.46
C ILE A 113 -12.91 -0.58 15.71
N GLY A 114 -13.37 -1.00 14.52
CA GLY A 114 -14.27 -0.22 13.68
C GLY A 114 -13.55 0.93 12.97
N THR A 115 -12.25 0.78 12.71
CA THR A 115 -11.47 1.70 11.86
C THR A 115 -11.58 1.27 10.40
N SER A 116 -11.59 2.24 9.49
CA SER A 116 -11.65 1.96 8.05
C SER A 116 -10.34 1.37 7.55
N LEU A 117 -10.45 0.51 6.54
CA LEU A 117 -9.34 -0.20 5.90
C LEU A 117 -9.26 0.16 4.42
N VAL A 118 -8.14 0.75 4.02
CA VAL A 118 -7.72 0.88 2.62
C VAL A 118 -6.60 -0.11 2.36
N SER A 119 -6.61 -0.80 1.22
CA SER A 119 -5.51 -1.70 0.86
C SER A 119 -4.88 -1.41 -0.49
N ILE A 120 -3.60 -1.75 -0.61
CA ILE A 120 -2.85 -1.75 -1.87
C ILE A 120 -2.42 -3.20 -2.15
N THR A 121 -3.00 -3.81 -3.18
CA THR A 121 -2.70 -5.20 -3.58
C THR A 121 -2.84 -5.37 -5.10
N ARG A 122 -2.27 -6.45 -5.64
CA ARG A 122 -2.38 -6.77 -7.09
C ARG A 122 -3.69 -7.45 -7.50
N ASP A 123 -4.48 -7.91 -6.53
CA ASP A 123 -5.66 -8.73 -6.79
C ASP A 123 -6.85 -8.25 -5.94
N PRO A 124 -7.90 -7.70 -6.56
CA PRO A 124 -9.09 -7.26 -5.82
C PRO A 124 -9.83 -8.42 -5.15
N ASN A 125 -9.61 -9.66 -5.59
CA ASN A 125 -10.22 -10.85 -5.01
C ASN A 125 -9.45 -11.45 -3.83
N SER A 126 -8.28 -10.91 -3.53
CA SER A 126 -7.46 -11.35 -2.39
C SER A 126 -8.18 -11.15 -1.06
N THR A 127 -7.73 -11.89 -0.03
CA THR A 127 -8.31 -11.78 1.32
C THR A 127 -8.31 -10.33 1.83
N LEU A 128 -7.19 -9.62 1.65
CA LEU A 128 -7.08 -8.22 2.06
C LEU A 128 -7.95 -7.30 1.19
N GLY A 129 -7.92 -7.48 -0.14
CA GLY A 129 -8.71 -6.67 -1.07
C GLY A 129 -10.21 -6.72 -0.77
N LYS A 130 -10.76 -7.92 -0.53
CA LYS A 130 -12.17 -8.12 -0.17
C LYS A 130 -12.57 -7.58 1.20
N ALA A 131 -11.61 -7.46 2.12
CA ALA A 131 -11.87 -6.99 3.48
C ALA A 131 -11.79 -5.46 3.62
N SER A 132 -11.27 -4.77 2.59
CA SER A 132 -11.05 -3.33 2.61
C SER A 132 -12.31 -2.57 2.20
N ASP A 133 -12.50 -1.40 2.80
CA ASP A 133 -13.54 -0.44 2.39
C ASP A 133 -13.19 0.18 1.04
N ALA A 134 -11.90 0.42 0.76
CA ALA A 134 -11.39 0.79 -0.55
C ALA A 134 -10.14 -0.03 -0.93
N HIS A 135 -10.06 -0.46 -2.19
CA HIS A 135 -8.93 -1.23 -2.72
C HIS A 135 -8.24 -0.47 -3.85
N LEU A 136 -6.95 -0.18 -3.66
CA LEU A 136 -6.08 0.37 -4.67
C LEU A 136 -5.39 -0.76 -5.42
N LEU A 137 -5.79 -0.96 -6.68
CA LEU A 137 -5.19 -1.96 -7.55
C LEU A 137 -3.78 -1.53 -7.95
N VAL A 138 -2.81 -2.39 -7.66
CA VAL A 138 -1.43 -2.28 -8.18
C VAL A 138 -1.04 -3.64 -8.75
N SER A 139 -1.45 -3.88 -9.99
CA SER A 139 -1.08 -5.07 -10.75
C SER A 139 0.04 -4.74 -11.70
N VAL A 140 1.13 -5.52 -11.65
CA VAL A 140 2.26 -5.37 -12.55
C VAL A 140 2.40 -6.63 -13.41
N PRO A 141 2.70 -6.50 -14.71
CA PRO A 141 2.72 -7.63 -15.62
C PRO A 141 3.96 -8.51 -15.42
N GLU A 142 5.10 -7.90 -15.08
CA GLU A 142 6.38 -8.58 -14.94
C GLU A 142 7.24 -7.89 -13.87
N GLU A 143 7.90 -8.70 -13.03
CA GLU A 143 8.98 -8.23 -12.17
C GLU A 143 10.30 -8.21 -12.94
N ALA A 144 11.13 -7.20 -12.70
CA ALA A 144 12.45 -7.11 -13.31
C ALA A 144 13.43 -8.17 -12.76
N CYS A 145 13.15 -8.77 -11.60
CA CYS A 145 13.95 -9.87 -11.07
C CYS A 145 13.73 -11.15 -11.92
N PRO A 146 14.75 -11.68 -12.61
CA PRO A 146 14.56 -12.84 -13.50
C PRO A 146 14.08 -14.11 -12.79
N LEU A 147 14.30 -14.20 -11.47
CA LEU A 147 13.88 -15.33 -10.65
C LEU A 147 12.54 -15.10 -9.95
N ASN A 148 11.94 -13.91 -10.10
CA ASN A 148 10.72 -13.50 -9.38
C ASN A 148 10.82 -13.67 -7.85
N LEU A 149 12.04 -13.67 -7.29
CA LEU A 149 12.29 -13.84 -5.85
C LEU A 149 12.21 -12.52 -5.09
N ALA A 150 12.57 -11.42 -5.74
CA ALA A 150 12.55 -10.09 -5.16
C ALA A 150 11.55 -9.23 -5.93
N PRO A 151 10.60 -8.56 -5.24
CA PRO A 151 9.76 -7.58 -5.89
C PRO A 151 10.60 -6.38 -6.31
N THR A 152 10.37 -5.90 -7.53
CA THR A 152 11.02 -4.71 -8.09
C THR A 152 9.94 -3.78 -8.66
N SER A 153 9.24 -4.24 -9.70
CA SER A 153 8.20 -3.49 -10.39
C SER A 153 7.01 -3.25 -9.48
N SER A 154 6.59 -4.27 -8.72
CA SER A 154 5.46 -4.14 -7.79
C SER A 154 5.75 -3.18 -6.65
N THR A 155 6.98 -3.15 -6.12
CA THR A 155 7.36 -2.19 -5.07
C THR A 155 7.44 -0.76 -5.60
N THR A 156 7.98 -0.55 -6.80
CA THR A 156 8.04 0.77 -7.43
C THR A 156 6.63 1.27 -7.77
N ALA A 157 5.77 0.42 -8.31
CA ALA A 157 4.39 0.77 -8.61
C ALA A 157 3.59 1.10 -7.33
N ALA A 158 3.75 0.33 -6.26
CA ALA A 158 3.11 0.63 -4.97
C ALA A 158 3.60 1.96 -4.36
N LEU A 159 4.89 2.27 -4.51
CA LEU A 159 5.46 3.54 -4.09
C LEU A 159 4.82 4.72 -4.84
N VAL A 160 4.73 4.62 -6.17
CA VAL A 160 4.10 5.68 -6.99
C VAL A 160 2.61 5.81 -6.68
N MET A 161 1.89 4.71 -6.46
CA MET A 161 0.48 4.76 -6.04
C MET A 161 0.32 5.49 -4.70
N GLY A 162 1.21 5.26 -3.74
CA GLY A 162 1.19 5.97 -2.46
C GLY A 162 1.54 7.46 -2.59
N ASP A 163 2.45 7.83 -3.49
CA ASP A 163 2.75 9.23 -3.79
C ASP A 163 1.56 9.92 -4.47
N ALA A 164 0.89 9.23 -5.41
CA ALA A 164 -0.33 9.73 -6.05
C ALA A 164 -1.45 9.96 -5.02
N LEU A 165 -1.65 9.03 -4.08
CA LEU A 165 -2.59 9.20 -2.97
C LEU A 165 -2.25 10.45 -2.14
N ALA A 166 -0.98 10.61 -1.75
CA ALA A 166 -0.56 11.74 -0.92
C ALA A 166 -0.75 13.10 -1.62
N ILE A 167 -0.44 13.18 -2.92
CA ILE A 167 -0.63 14.42 -3.70
C ILE A 167 -2.12 14.70 -3.91
N ALA A 168 -2.94 13.68 -4.23
CA ALA A 168 -4.38 13.86 -4.37
C ALA A 168 -5.03 14.38 -3.08
N LEU A 169 -4.58 13.90 -1.91
CA LEU A 169 -5.05 14.39 -0.61
C LEU A 169 -4.60 15.83 -0.31
N LEU A 170 -3.41 16.22 -0.77
CA LEU A 170 -2.88 17.58 -0.60
C LEU A 170 -3.62 18.61 -1.47
N GLU A 171 -4.09 18.21 -2.65
CA GLU A 171 -4.78 19.09 -3.61
C GLU A 171 -6.28 19.26 -3.34
N ALA A 172 -6.86 18.47 -2.42
CA ALA A 172 -8.29 18.42 -2.10
C ALA A 172 -8.80 19.56 -1.22
#